data_AF-A0A368SY07-F1
#
_entry.id   AF-A0A368SY07-F1
#
_cell.length_a   1.000
_cell.length_b   1.000
_cell.length_c   1.000
_cell.angle_alpha   90.00
_cell.angle_beta   90.00
_cell.angle_gamma   90.00
#
_symmetry.space_group_name_H-M   'P 1'
#
loop_
_entity.id
_entity.type
_entity.pdbx_description
1 polymer ?
#
loop_
_entity_poly.entity_id
_entity_poly.type
_entity_poly.pdbx_seq_one_letter_code
_entity_poly.pdbx_strand_id
1 'polypeptide(L)'
;MGHRHPTKLDIEMRHPRARWLLRAELAYCRECTDEGEQEALADLDAGGMFDSLWQEWVRQTVRRCRDKRHPPSYPAVASELITPDEQHYLNAGTRECLTVCVVRGRHGNRVESEHVLETLADLPRDDRARVLDDILDGLAEGVAVA
;
A
#
# COMPACT_ATOMS: atom_id res chain seq x y z
N MET A 1 -14.81 -8.85 22.62
CA MET A 1 -15.14 -7.47 23.06
C MET A 1 -15.06 -6.57 21.83
N GLY A 2 -15.85 -5.51 21.72
CA GLY A 2 -15.78 -4.62 20.55
C GLY A 2 -14.61 -3.64 20.70
N HIS A 3 -13.54 -3.84 19.94
CA HIS A 3 -12.43 -2.89 19.86
C HIS A 3 -12.92 -1.61 19.14
N ARG A 4 -12.60 -0.43 19.70
CA ARG A 4 -13.01 0.85 19.12
C ARG A 4 -11.95 1.34 18.15
N HIS A 5 -12.30 1.40 16.87
CA HIS A 5 -11.43 1.94 15.83
C HIS A 5 -12.03 3.24 15.23
N PRO A 6 -11.21 4.11 14.62
CA PRO A 6 -11.69 5.28 13.91
C PRO A 6 -12.80 4.94 12.92
N THR A 7 -13.89 5.71 12.95
CA THR A 7 -15.07 5.46 12.11
C THR A 7 -14.93 6.02 10.70
N LYS A 8 -14.03 6.98 10.47
CA LYS A 8 -13.81 7.62 9.17
C LYS A 8 -12.34 7.47 8.76
N LEU A 9 -12.14 7.07 7.50
CA LEU A 9 -10.88 7.16 6.78
C LEU A 9 -11.17 7.94 5.49
N ASP A 10 -10.35 8.92 5.14
CA ASP A 10 -10.47 9.66 3.87
C ASP A 10 -9.57 9.01 2.80
N ILE A 11 -9.87 7.75 2.47
CA ILE A 11 -9.15 6.95 1.48
C ILE A 11 -10.12 6.13 0.62
N GLU A 12 -9.76 5.85 -0.62
CA GLU A 12 -10.62 5.11 -1.57
C GLU A 12 -10.36 3.60 -1.55
N MET A 13 -10.18 3.04 -0.35
CA MET A 13 -9.89 1.61 -0.18
C MET A 13 -11.15 0.76 -0.34
N ARG A 14 -11.16 -0.09 -1.38
CA ARG A 14 -12.34 -0.87 -1.78
C ARG A 14 -12.62 -2.06 -0.85
N HIS A 15 -11.59 -2.83 -0.47
CA HIS A 15 -11.77 -4.03 0.34
C HIS A 15 -12.12 -3.69 1.80
N PRO A 16 -13.27 -4.16 2.34
CA PRO A 16 -13.71 -3.81 3.69
C PRO A 16 -12.74 -4.25 4.79
N ARG A 17 -12.10 -5.43 4.65
CA ARG A 17 -11.14 -5.93 5.64
C ARG A 17 -9.81 -5.18 5.60
N ALA A 18 -9.33 -4.80 4.41
CA ALA A 18 -8.16 -3.93 4.27
C ALA A 18 -8.40 -2.59 5.00
N ARG A 19 -9.59 -2.01 4.80
CA ARG A 19 -10.00 -0.77 5.47
C ARG A 19 -10.10 -0.94 6.98
N TRP A 20 -10.56 -2.10 7.44
CA TRP A 20 -10.62 -2.41 8.87
C TRP A 20 -9.22 -2.56 9.49
N LEU A 21 -8.29 -3.24 8.80
CA LEU A 21 -6.90 -3.38 9.26
C LEU A 21 -6.25 -2.01 9.41
N LEU A 22 -6.36 -1.12 8.42
CA LEU A 22 -5.81 0.22 8.55
C LEU A 22 -6.43 1.02 9.72
N ARG A 23 -7.71 0.81 10.03
CA ARG A 23 -8.33 1.42 11.23
C ARG A 23 -7.78 0.83 12.52
N ALA A 24 -7.48 -0.47 12.56
CA ALA A 24 -6.84 -1.11 13.69
C ALA A 24 -5.43 -0.55 13.89
N GLU A 25 -4.68 -0.36 12.80
CA GLU A 25 -3.34 0.22 12.81
C GLU A 25 -3.34 1.65 13.36
N LEU A 26 -4.22 2.50 12.83
CA LEU A 26 -4.39 3.88 13.33
C LEU A 26 -4.87 3.96 14.79
N ALA A 27 -5.51 2.91 15.28
CA ALA A 27 -5.94 2.79 16.68
C ALA A 27 -4.84 2.20 17.59
N TYR A 28 -3.68 1.80 17.03
CA TYR A 28 -2.64 1.03 17.70
C TYR A 28 -3.19 -0.26 18.37
N CYS A 29 -4.20 -0.88 17.77
CA CYS A 29 -4.86 -2.06 18.33
C CYS A 29 -4.16 -3.34 17.87
N ARG A 30 -3.11 -3.75 18.60
CA ARG A 30 -2.24 -4.89 18.23
C ARG A 30 -2.98 -6.18 17.93
N GLU A 31 -3.96 -6.58 18.74
CA GLU A 31 -4.74 -7.79 18.50
C GLU A 31 -5.44 -7.78 17.12
N CYS A 32 -6.05 -6.64 16.76
CA CYS A 32 -6.73 -6.50 15.48
C CYS A 32 -5.74 -6.29 14.31
N THR A 33 -4.62 -5.63 14.54
CA THR A 33 -3.54 -5.52 13.56
C THR A 33 -2.97 -6.90 13.24
N ASP A 34 -2.58 -7.69 14.25
CA ASP A 34 -1.99 -9.03 14.08
C ASP A 34 -2.95 -9.97 13.32
N GLU A 35 -4.25 -9.93 13.63
CA GLU A 35 -5.29 -10.68 12.91
C GLU A 35 -5.37 -10.24 11.45
N GLY A 36 -5.47 -8.94 11.20
CA GLY A 36 -5.61 -8.42 9.85
C GLY A 36 -4.35 -8.61 9.00
N GLU A 37 -3.16 -8.53 9.59
CA GLU A 37 -1.91 -8.84 8.90
C GLU A 37 -1.85 -10.30 8.47
N GLN A 38 -2.26 -11.22 9.35
CA GLN A 38 -2.32 -12.64 9.01
C GLN A 38 -3.29 -12.90 7.84
N GLU A 39 -4.45 -12.25 7.83
CA GLU A 39 -5.41 -12.30 6.73
C GLU A 39 -4.84 -11.70 5.43
N ALA A 40 -4.25 -10.52 5.50
CA ALA A 40 -3.66 -9.85 4.33
C ALA A 40 -2.54 -10.69 3.70
N LEU A 41 -1.67 -11.28 4.51
CA LEU A 41 -0.58 -12.14 4.03
C LEU A 41 -1.07 -13.47 3.43
N ALA A 42 -2.30 -13.89 3.76
CA ALA A 42 -2.94 -15.08 3.20
C ALA A 42 -3.76 -14.78 1.93
N ASP A 43 -4.12 -13.51 1.69
CA ASP A 43 -4.99 -13.06 0.59
C ASP A 43 -4.24 -12.16 -0.40
N LEU A 44 -3.49 -12.82 -1.30
CA LEU A 44 -2.71 -12.19 -2.37
C LEU A 44 -3.44 -12.21 -3.73
N ASP A 45 -4.74 -12.49 -3.75
CA ASP A 45 -5.51 -12.50 -4.99
C ASP A 45 -5.76 -11.08 -5.51
N ALA A 46 -5.95 -10.95 -6.83
CA ALA A 46 -6.35 -9.68 -7.43
C ALA A 46 -7.71 -9.22 -6.88
N GLY A 47 -7.77 -7.99 -6.36
CA GLY A 47 -8.93 -7.44 -5.65
C GLY A 47 -9.04 -7.88 -4.18
N GLY A 48 -8.13 -8.73 -3.71
CA GLY A 48 -8.02 -9.18 -2.32
C GLY A 48 -7.57 -8.08 -1.36
N MET A 49 -7.36 -8.48 -0.11
CA MET A 49 -6.98 -7.60 0.97
C MET A 49 -5.62 -6.95 0.74
N PHE A 50 -4.58 -7.74 0.42
CA PHE A 50 -3.25 -7.20 0.18
C PHE A 50 -3.24 -6.25 -1.02
N ASP A 51 -3.82 -6.69 -2.14
CA ASP A 51 -3.91 -5.89 -3.36
C ASP A 51 -4.59 -4.54 -3.12
N SER A 52 -5.67 -4.53 -2.33
CA SER A 52 -6.36 -3.29 -1.97
C SER A 52 -5.53 -2.33 -1.12
N LEU A 53 -4.69 -2.85 -0.21
CA LEU A 53 -3.74 -2.05 0.56
C LEU A 53 -2.65 -1.48 -0.34
N TRP A 54 -2.04 -2.34 -1.17
CA TRP A 54 -1.01 -1.96 -2.13
C TRP A 54 -1.47 -0.86 -3.07
N GLN A 55 -2.62 -1.04 -3.72
CA GLN A 55 -3.13 -0.06 -4.69
C GLN A 55 -3.37 1.31 -4.06
N GLU A 56 -3.92 1.36 -2.84
CA GLU A 56 -4.16 2.63 -2.16
C GLU A 56 -2.85 3.30 -1.74
N TRP A 57 -1.91 2.53 -1.19
CA TRP A 57 -0.59 3.02 -0.80
C TRP A 57 0.17 3.59 -2.01
N VAL A 58 0.25 2.87 -3.14
CA VAL A 58 0.92 3.37 -4.34
C VAL A 58 0.28 4.67 -4.84
N ARG A 59 -1.06 4.77 -4.87
CA ARG A 59 -1.74 6.01 -5.28
C ARG A 59 -1.39 7.17 -4.37
N GLN A 60 -1.38 6.95 -3.07
CA GLN A 60 -1.07 7.98 -2.08
C GLN A 60 0.38 8.43 -2.20
N THR A 61 1.32 7.49 -2.27
CA THR A 61 2.75 7.75 -2.40
C THR A 61 3.06 8.50 -3.70
N VAL A 62 2.55 8.05 -4.84
CA VAL A 62 2.73 8.74 -6.14
C VAL A 62 2.12 10.14 -6.11
N ARG A 63 0.95 10.32 -5.49
CA ARG A 63 0.34 11.64 -5.33
C ARG A 63 1.18 12.56 -4.45
N ARG A 64 1.79 12.04 -3.37
CA ARG A 64 2.68 12.77 -2.46
C ARG A 64 3.97 13.20 -3.16
N CYS A 65 4.59 12.29 -3.92
CA CYS A 65 5.85 12.54 -4.64
C CYS A 65 5.70 13.35 -5.93
N ARG A 66 4.48 13.61 -6.41
CA ARG A 66 4.24 14.27 -7.69
C ARG A 66 4.83 15.68 -7.73
N ASP A 67 5.83 15.89 -8.59
CA ASP A 67 6.29 17.23 -8.94
C ASP A 67 5.20 17.95 -9.75
N LYS A 68 4.70 19.06 -9.21
CA LYS A 68 3.69 19.91 -9.88
C LYS A 68 4.27 20.70 -11.05
N ARG A 69 5.59 20.94 -11.07
CA ARG A 69 6.29 21.67 -12.14
C ARG A 69 6.59 20.76 -13.32
N HIS A 70 6.93 19.51 -13.06
CA HIS A 70 7.22 18.49 -14.07
C HIS A 70 6.34 17.26 -13.81
N PRO A 71 5.04 17.32 -14.16
CA PRO A 71 4.16 16.20 -13.92
C PRO A 71 4.64 14.97 -14.71
N PRO A 72 4.62 13.78 -14.09
CA PRO A 72 5.01 12.56 -14.79
C PRO A 72 4.06 12.25 -15.95
N SER A 73 4.60 11.59 -16.96
CA SER A 73 3.82 11.01 -18.05
C SER A 73 3.42 9.58 -17.68
N TYR A 74 2.21 9.17 -18.05
CA TYR A 74 1.70 7.83 -17.79
C TYR A 74 1.48 7.08 -19.12
N PRO A 75 1.69 5.75 -19.19
CA PRO A 75 2.06 4.87 -18.08
C PRO A 75 3.51 5.07 -17.60
N ALA A 76 3.75 4.80 -16.32
CA ALA A 76 5.09 4.84 -15.71
C ALA A 76 5.23 3.78 -14.62
N VAL A 77 6.45 3.32 -14.38
CA VAL A 77 6.75 2.37 -13.31
C VAL A 77 6.75 3.10 -11.96
N ALA A 78 6.16 2.51 -10.92
CA ALA A 78 5.99 3.18 -9.63
C ALA A 78 7.34 3.60 -9.00
N SER A 79 8.39 2.79 -9.16
CA SER A 79 9.75 3.15 -8.70
C SER A 79 10.33 4.40 -9.37
N GLU A 80 9.84 4.80 -10.54
CA GLU A 80 10.28 6.04 -11.23
C GLU A 80 9.50 7.27 -10.76
N LEU A 81 8.36 7.06 -10.09
CA LEU A 81 7.46 8.11 -9.63
C LEU A 81 7.69 8.50 -8.16
N ILE A 82 8.39 7.66 -7.41
CA ILE A 82 8.69 7.84 -5.99
C ILE A 82 10.08 8.46 -5.85
N THR A 83 10.25 9.43 -4.95
CA THR A 83 11.55 10.10 -4.78
C THR A 83 12.61 9.14 -4.23
N PRO A 84 13.91 9.36 -4.50
CA PRO A 84 14.98 8.52 -3.97
C PRO A 84 14.97 8.43 -2.44
N ASP A 85 14.66 9.53 -1.76
CA ASP A 85 14.57 9.59 -0.29
C ASP A 85 13.47 8.68 0.24
N GLU A 86 12.29 8.68 -0.39
CA GLU A 86 11.17 7.80 -0.02
C GLU A 86 11.55 6.33 -0.26
N GLN A 87 12.19 6.01 -1.38
CA GLN A 87 12.65 4.64 -1.67
C GLN A 87 13.73 4.14 -0.71
N HIS A 88 14.51 5.05 -0.11
CA HIS A 88 15.57 4.68 0.83
C HIS A 88 15.02 4.01 2.09
N TYR A 89 13.87 4.48 2.58
CA TYR A 89 13.23 3.96 3.80
C TYR A 89 12.47 2.66 3.59
N LEU A 90 12.20 2.28 2.34
CA LEU A 90 11.48 1.04 2.04
C LEU A 90 12.35 -0.20 2.19
N ASN A 91 11.71 -1.31 2.55
CA ASN A 91 12.32 -2.62 2.53
C ASN A 91 12.66 -3.06 1.08
N ALA A 92 13.60 -4.00 0.96
CA ALA A 92 14.09 -4.46 -0.34
C ALA A 92 12.97 -5.09 -1.20
N GLY A 93 12.13 -5.94 -0.61
CA GLY A 93 11.00 -6.55 -1.30
C GLY A 93 9.97 -5.50 -1.79
N THR A 94 9.75 -4.43 -1.02
CA THR A 94 8.86 -3.34 -1.41
C THR A 94 9.41 -2.60 -2.63
N ARG A 95 10.72 -2.30 -2.63
CA ARG A 95 11.38 -1.71 -3.79
C ARG A 95 11.30 -2.60 -5.03
N GLU A 96 11.51 -3.91 -4.88
CA GLU A 96 11.37 -4.86 -5.98
C GLU A 96 9.95 -4.86 -6.55
N CYS A 97 8.93 -4.93 -5.70
CA CYS A 97 7.52 -4.82 -6.10
C CYS A 97 7.23 -3.51 -6.84
N LEU A 98 7.82 -2.39 -6.43
CA LEU A 98 7.66 -1.10 -7.12
C LEU A 98 8.24 -1.09 -8.53
N THR A 99 9.25 -1.90 -8.84
CA THR A 99 9.86 -1.97 -10.19
C THR A 99 8.97 -2.67 -11.23
N VAL A 100 8.03 -3.50 -10.77
CA VAL A 100 7.07 -4.22 -11.63
C VAL A 100 5.66 -3.62 -11.56
N CYS A 101 5.44 -2.65 -10.68
CA CYS A 101 4.16 -1.96 -10.52
C CYS A 101 4.00 -0.83 -11.54
N VAL A 102 2.99 -0.91 -12.41
CA VAL A 102 2.71 0.12 -13.41
C VAL A 102 1.57 1.02 -12.96
N VAL A 103 1.79 2.34 -13.03
CA VAL A 103 0.79 3.36 -12.75
C VAL A 103 0.29 3.97 -14.04
N ARG A 104 -1.03 4.08 -14.16
CA ARG A 104 -1.74 4.55 -15.36
C ARG A 104 -2.77 5.63 -15.05
N GLY A 105 -3.34 6.15 -16.13
CA GLY A 105 -4.37 7.18 -16.11
C GLY A 105 -3.77 8.58 -16.10
N ARG A 106 -4.54 9.56 -16.57
CA ARG A 106 -4.08 10.95 -16.73
C ARG A 106 -3.55 11.59 -15.42
N HIS A 107 -3.95 11.04 -14.28
CA HIS A 107 -3.61 11.54 -12.96
C HIS A 107 -2.90 10.51 -12.08
N GLY A 108 -2.46 9.38 -12.65
CA GLY A 108 -1.84 8.29 -11.87
C GLY A 108 -2.82 7.61 -10.92
N ASN A 109 -4.09 7.51 -11.30
CA ASN A 109 -5.17 7.03 -10.44
C ASN A 109 -5.47 5.53 -10.61
N ARG A 110 -4.77 4.84 -11.51
CA ARG A 110 -4.90 3.40 -11.72
C ARG A 110 -3.56 2.72 -11.47
N VAL A 111 -3.57 1.69 -10.65
CA VAL A 111 -2.39 0.88 -10.30
C VAL A 111 -2.62 -0.51 -10.88
N GLU A 112 -1.63 -1.02 -11.59
CA GLU A 112 -1.59 -2.39 -12.11
C GLU A 112 -0.67 -3.20 -11.20
N SER A 113 -1.27 -4.10 -10.43
CA SER A 113 -0.64 -4.86 -9.36
C SER A 113 -0.48 -6.35 -9.66
N GLU A 114 -0.90 -6.84 -10.84
CA GLU A 114 -0.84 -8.26 -11.20
C GLU A 114 0.58 -8.84 -11.00
N HIS A 115 1.59 -8.22 -11.62
CA HIS A 115 2.99 -8.63 -11.46
C HIS A 115 3.56 -8.38 -10.05
N VAL A 116 2.95 -7.47 -9.29
CA VAL A 116 3.32 -7.26 -7.89
C VAL A 116 2.87 -8.45 -7.05
N LEU A 117 1.64 -8.92 -7.25
CA LEU A 117 1.10 -10.08 -6.53
C LEU A 117 1.86 -11.36 -6.88
N GLU A 118 2.30 -11.51 -8.13
CA GLU A 118 3.21 -12.59 -8.54
C GLU A 118 4.55 -12.50 -7.79
N THR A 119 5.19 -11.32 -7.80
CA THR A 119 6.44 -11.08 -7.05
C THR A 119 6.27 -11.39 -5.56
N LEU A 120 5.18 -10.93 -4.94
CA LEU A 120 4.88 -11.18 -3.54
C LEU A 120 4.68 -12.66 -3.25
N ALA A 121 4.01 -13.41 -4.13
CA ALA A 121 3.77 -14.83 -3.94
C ALA A 121 5.06 -15.65 -3.89
N ASP A 122 6.10 -15.20 -4.60
CA ASP A 122 7.43 -15.81 -4.60
C ASP A 122 8.28 -15.43 -3.37
N LEU A 123 7.90 -14.38 -2.64
CA LEU A 123 8.62 -13.96 -1.44
C LEU A 123 8.33 -14.84 -0.21
N PRO A 124 9.36 -15.09 0.63
CA PRO A 124 9.16 -15.64 1.97
C PRO A 124 8.12 -14.85 2.75
N ARG A 125 7.39 -15.53 3.66
CA ARG A 125 6.34 -14.88 4.46
C ARG A 125 6.88 -13.67 5.24
N ASP A 126 8.08 -13.77 5.79
CA ASP A 126 8.70 -12.69 6.56
C ASP A 126 9.00 -11.46 5.69
N ASP A 127 9.39 -11.66 4.43
CA ASP A 127 9.62 -10.55 3.50
C ASP A 127 8.30 -9.93 3.05
N ARG A 128 7.26 -10.73 2.79
CA ARG A 128 5.90 -10.21 2.56
C ARG A 128 5.38 -9.39 3.75
N ALA A 129 5.67 -9.82 4.98
CA ALA A 129 5.30 -9.10 6.18
C ALA A 129 5.99 -7.73 6.25
N ARG A 130 7.28 -7.64 5.89
CA ARG A 130 7.99 -6.35 5.77
C ARG A 130 7.40 -5.44 4.68
N VAL A 131 6.97 -6.01 3.56
CA VAL A 131 6.27 -5.23 2.53
C VAL A 131 4.94 -4.70 3.06
N LEU A 132 4.19 -5.53 3.78
CA LEU A 132 2.93 -5.12 4.40
C LEU A 132 3.13 -4.02 5.45
N ASP A 133 4.19 -4.10 6.26
CA ASP A 133 4.59 -3.09 7.24
C ASP A 133 4.82 -1.72 6.57
N ASP A 134 5.66 -1.66 5.53
CA ASP A 134 5.89 -0.43 4.74
C ASP A 134 4.58 0.18 4.17
N ILE A 135 3.66 -0.69 3.73
CA ILE A 135 2.35 -0.28 3.18
C ILE A 135 1.49 0.33 4.29
N LEU A 136 1.39 -0.33 5.44
CA LEU A 136 0.55 0.10 6.56
C LEU A 136 1.08 1.41 7.16
N ASP A 137 2.39 1.51 7.37
CA ASP A 137 3.05 2.74 7.85
C ASP A 137 2.80 3.89 6.88
N GLY A 138 3.07 3.69 5.58
CA GLY A 138 2.89 4.72 4.57
C GLY A 138 1.42 5.19 4.43
N LEU A 139 0.46 4.26 4.59
CA LEU A 139 -0.96 4.58 4.61
C LEU A 139 -1.35 5.37 5.86
N ALA A 140 -0.87 4.94 7.03
CA ALA A 140 -1.16 5.59 8.31
C ALA A 140 -0.62 7.02 8.35
N GLU A 141 0.63 7.23 7.91
CA GLU A 141 1.24 8.54 7.79
C GLU A 141 0.44 9.46 6.87
N GLY A 142 0.06 8.97 5.69
CA GLY A 142 -0.64 9.81 4.74
C GLY A 142 -2.10 10.09 5.14
N VAL A 143 -2.72 9.27 5.99
CA VAL A 143 -4.02 9.58 6.63
C VAL A 143 -3.87 10.61 7.75
N ALA A 144 -2.76 10.59 8.50
CA ALA A 144 -2.51 11.57 9.56
C ALA A 144 -2.24 12.99 9.05
N VAL A 145 -1.79 13.12 7.79
CA VAL A 145 -1.43 14.41 7.15
C VAL A 145 -2.57 14.98 6.28
N ALA A 146 -3.65 14.23 6.06
CA ALA A 146 -4.82 14.64 5.26
C ALA A 146 -5.85 15.44 6.08
#